data_AF-A0A4P5TIX7-F1
#
_entry.id   AF-A0A4P5TIX7-F1
#
_cell.length_a   1.000
_cell.length_b   1.000
_cell.length_c   1.000
_cell.angle_alpha   90.00
_cell.angle_beta   90.00
_cell.angle_gamma   90.00
#
_symmetry.space_group_name_H-M   'P 1'
#
loop_
_entity.id
_entity.type
_entity.pdbx_description
1 polymer ?
#
loop_
_entity_poly.entity_id
_entity_poly.type
_entity_poly.pdbx_seq_one_letter_code
_entity_poly.pdbx_strand_id
1 'polypeptide(L)'
;MKTMEKIEKVLSLMNSDDQEYCILNQFPYIFTKAELYLKIGPDNYRKEDFFQQPPLNVAIKDMESIRYGCEQIVEGRGFNLSTPLQGLGVSGFYRLMELFHFQFESRKTKYSFIYEEEKGALDIMTFTHQMDDRKATLFHFCPMKPKRGV
;
A
#
# COMPACT_ATOMS: atom_id res chain seq x y z
N MET A 1 -5.02 -19.29 11.15
CA MET A 1 -3.87 -19.14 10.24
C MET A 1 -2.93 -18.11 10.83
N LYS A 2 -1.68 -18.50 11.09
CA LYS A 2 -0.63 -17.58 11.57
C LYS A 2 -0.30 -16.58 10.45
N THR A 3 0.22 -15.40 10.80
CA THR A 3 0.58 -14.35 9.82
C THR A 3 1.49 -14.87 8.70
N MET A 4 2.50 -15.69 9.05
CA MET A 4 3.41 -16.28 8.06
C MET A 4 2.71 -17.23 7.09
N GLU A 5 1.77 -18.06 7.57
CA GLU A 5 0.96 -18.92 6.69
C GLU A 5 0.10 -18.08 5.73
N LYS A 6 -0.36 -16.88 6.14
CA LYS A 6 -1.10 -15.98 5.24
C LYS A 6 -0.18 -15.39 4.16
N ILE A 7 1.01 -14.95 4.55
CA ILE A 7 2.02 -14.41 3.64
C ILE A 7 2.41 -15.47 2.61
N GLU A 8 2.74 -16.68 3.05
CA GLU A 8 3.07 -17.81 2.18
C GLU A 8 1.93 -18.13 1.23
N LYS A 9 0.69 -18.14 1.71
CA LYS A 9 -0.48 -18.35 0.86
C LYS A 9 -0.58 -17.29 -0.24
N VAL A 10 -0.42 -16.01 0.08
CA VAL A 10 -0.46 -14.92 -0.92
C VAL A 10 0.67 -15.07 -1.94
N LEU A 11 1.90 -15.30 -1.47
CA LEU A 11 3.07 -15.46 -2.34
C LEU A 11 2.95 -16.69 -3.26
N SER A 12 2.36 -17.79 -2.78
CA SER A 12 2.17 -19.02 -3.56
C SER A 12 1.26 -18.85 -4.79
N LEU A 13 0.47 -17.77 -4.85
CA LEU A 13 -0.39 -17.44 -5.99
C LEU A 13 0.36 -16.64 -7.08
N MET A 14 1.60 -16.24 -6.80
CA MET A 14 2.44 -15.43 -7.69
C MET A 14 3.51 -16.31 -8.36
N ASN A 15 4.01 -15.87 -9.52
CA ASN A 15 5.20 -16.49 -10.14
C ASN A 15 6.47 -16.17 -9.32
N SER A 16 7.59 -16.82 -9.65
CA SER A 16 8.87 -16.64 -8.94
C SER A 16 9.35 -15.19 -8.91
N ASP A 17 9.21 -14.48 -10.02
CA ASP A 17 9.75 -13.13 -10.19
C ASP A 17 8.95 -12.13 -9.34
N ASP A 18 7.62 -12.28 -9.31
CA ASP A 18 6.73 -11.49 -8.46
C ASP A 18 6.94 -11.81 -6.97
N GLN A 19 7.21 -13.07 -6.62
CA GLN A 19 7.56 -13.45 -5.24
C GLN A 19 8.88 -12.79 -4.80
N GLU A 20 9.92 -12.87 -5.62
CA GLU A 20 11.21 -12.22 -5.35
C GLU A 20 11.03 -10.70 -5.23
N TYR A 21 10.28 -10.09 -6.14
CA TYR A 21 9.96 -8.66 -6.08
C TYR A 21 9.26 -8.28 -4.78
N CYS A 22 8.27 -9.07 -4.33
CA CYS A 22 7.58 -8.85 -3.05
C CYS A 22 8.56 -8.85 -1.88
N ILE A 23 9.45 -9.85 -1.81
CA ILE A 23 10.44 -9.96 -0.72
C ILE A 23 11.41 -8.77 -0.74
N LEU A 24 11.95 -8.41 -1.90
CA LEU A 24 12.86 -7.26 -2.05
C LEU A 24 12.19 -5.94 -1.64
N ASN A 25 10.90 -5.80 -1.90
CA ASN A 25 10.12 -4.60 -1.60
C ASN A 25 9.38 -4.66 -0.25
N GLN A 26 9.87 -5.48 0.68
CA GLN A 26 9.42 -5.50 2.09
C GLN A 26 7.96 -5.94 2.28
N PHE A 27 7.39 -6.71 1.35
CA PHE A 27 6.01 -7.21 1.46
C PHE A 27 5.71 -7.89 2.80
N PRO A 28 6.54 -8.81 3.35
CA PRO A 28 6.22 -9.45 4.63
C PRO A 28 6.09 -8.47 5.81
N TYR A 29 6.92 -7.43 5.84
CA TYR A 29 6.88 -6.39 6.86
C TYR A 29 5.62 -5.54 6.72
N ILE A 30 5.38 -5.03 5.50
CA ILE A 30 4.22 -4.18 5.17
C ILE A 30 2.92 -4.96 5.43
N PHE A 31 2.85 -6.23 5.02
CA PHE A 31 1.72 -7.13 5.28
C PHE A 31 1.46 -7.28 6.78
N THR A 32 2.49 -7.57 7.57
CA THR A 32 2.34 -7.79 9.01
C THR A 32 1.82 -6.54 9.71
N LYS A 33 2.33 -5.36 9.34
CA LYS A 33 1.87 -4.07 9.87
C LYS A 33 0.43 -3.77 9.44
N ALA A 34 0.06 -4.03 8.17
CA ALA A 34 -1.29 -3.87 7.67
C ALA A 34 -2.29 -4.81 8.37
N GLU A 35 -1.95 -6.09 8.52
CA GLU A 35 -2.76 -7.08 9.23
C GLU A 35 -2.96 -6.68 10.70
N LEU A 36 -1.89 -6.25 11.38
CA LEU A 36 -1.98 -5.79 12.76
C LEU A 36 -2.94 -4.61 12.88
N TYR A 37 -2.78 -3.59 12.03
CA TYR A 37 -3.66 -2.42 11.99
C TYR A 37 -5.14 -2.82 11.83
N LEU A 38 -5.45 -3.70 10.89
CA LEU A 38 -6.82 -4.19 10.66
C LEU A 38 -7.36 -4.98 11.86
N LYS A 39 -6.50 -5.72 12.56
CA LYS A 39 -6.88 -6.58 13.68
C LYS A 39 -7.21 -5.78 14.94
N ILE A 40 -6.37 -4.81 15.31
CA ILE A 40 -6.47 -4.11 16.60
C ILE A 40 -7.11 -2.72 16.49
N GLY A 41 -7.27 -2.22 15.26
CA GLY A 41 -7.82 -0.90 14.98
C GLY A 41 -6.82 0.24 15.22
N PRO A 42 -7.13 1.45 14.74
CA PRO A 42 -6.19 2.57 14.70
C PRO A 42 -5.74 3.03 16.08
N ASP A 43 -6.64 3.02 17.08
CA ASP A 43 -6.31 3.54 18.42
C ASP A 43 -5.35 2.64 19.18
N ASN A 44 -5.53 1.32 19.10
CA ASN A 44 -4.62 0.38 19.76
C ASN A 44 -3.30 0.28 18.99
N TYR A 45 -3.37 0.29 17.65
CA TYR A 45 -2.17 0.34 16.81
C TYR A 45 -1.30 1.55 17.18
N ARG A 46 -1.90 2.74 17.29
CA ARG A 46 -1.20 3.97 17.70
C ARG A 46 -0.52 3.86 19.06
N LYS A 47 -1.17 3.24 20.06
CA LYS A 47 -0.62 3.13 21.43
C LYS A 47 0.64 2.27 21.49
N GLU A 48 0.71 1.27 20.64
CA GLU A 48 1.83 0.32 20.58
C GLU A 48 2.89 0.76 19.55
N ASP A 49 2.59 1.76 18.73
CA ASP A 49 3.47 2.26 17.70
C ASP A 49 4.44 3.34 18.22
N PHE A 50 5.74 3.16 17.95
CA PHE A 50 6.78 4.09 18.39
C PHE A 50 6.58 5.51 17.83
N PHE A 51 6.07 5.62 16.60
CA PHE A 51 5.79 6.89 15.93
C PHE A 51 4.36 7.39 16.11
N GLN A 52 3.55 6.67 16.90
CA GLN A 52 2.15 6.98 17.17
C GLN A 52 1.33 7.20 15.89
N GLN A 53 1.57 6.36 14.88
CA GLN A 53 0.78 6.33 13.65
C GLN A 53 -0.52 5.53 13.83
N PRO A 54 -1.61 5.86 13.13
CA PRO A 54 -1.83 7.12 12.42
C PRO A 54 -2.08 8.28 13.41
N PRO A 55 -1.71 9.54 13.11
CA PRO A 55 -1.92 10.67 14.02
C PRO A 55 -3.38 10.86 14.46
N LEU A 56 -3.59 11.53 15.60
CA LEU A 56 -4.95 11.78 16.13
C LEU A 56 -5.81 12.68 15.23
N ASN A 57 -5.18 13.52 14.42
CA ASN A 57 -5.84 14.53 13.58
C ASN A 57 -5.97 14.11 12.11
N VAL A 58 -5.85 12.82 11.80
CA VAL A 58 -6.08 12.33 10.42
C VAL A 58 -7.55 12.48 10.06
N ALA A 59 -7.82 13.03 8.88
CA ALA A 59 -9.19 13.21 8.40
C ALA A 59 -9.87 11.84 8.19
N ILE A 60 -11.18 11.75 8.42
CA ILE A 60 -11.95 10.50 8.28
C ILE A 60 -11.73 9.83 6.92
N LYS A 61 -11.75 10.61 5.83
CA LYS A 61 -11.47 10.12 4.46
C LYS A 61 -10.09 9.45 4.32
N ASP A 62 -9.09 9.98 5.02
CA ASP A 62 -7.72 9.48 4.96
C ASP A 62 -7.59 8.22 5.84
N MET A 63 -8.32 8.15 6.96
CA MET A 63 -8.45 6.94 7.78
C MET A 63 -9.12 5.79 7.02
N GLU A 64 -10.19 6.09 6.27
CA GLU A 64 -10.85 5.13 5.38
C GLU A 64 -9.91 4.65 4.27
N SER A 65 -9.15 5.57 3.67
CA SER A 65 -8.14 5.24 2.67
C SER A 65 -7.05 4.34 3.25
N ILE A 66 -6.52 4.65 4.44
CA ILE A 66 -5.54 3.80 5.13
C ILE A 66 -6.11 2.41 5.35
N ARG A 67 -7.32 2.30 5.91
CA ARG A 67 -7.98 1.01 6.17
C ARG A 67 -8.12 0.20 4.88
N TYR A 68 -8.63 0.82 3.82
CA TYR A 68 -8.81 0.18 2.51
C TYR A 68 -7.48 -0.21 1.86
N GLY A 69 -6.42 0.58 2.06
CA GLY A 69 -5.07 0.24 1.64
C GLY A 69 -4.52 -0.98 2.36
N CYS A 70 -4.72 -1.07 3.68
CA CYS A 70 -4.33 -2.24 4.46
C CYS A 70 -5.06 -3.51 3.99
N GLU A 71 -6.36 -3.41 3.66
CA GLU A 71 -7.14 -4.54 3.11
C GLU A 71 -6.53 -5.06 1.81
N GLN A 72 -6.22 -4.16 0.87
CA GLN A 72 -5.61 -4.52 -0.39
C GLN A 72 -4.19 -5.13 -0.23
N ILE A 73 -3.41 -4.63 0.73
CA ILE A 73 -2.08 -5.19 1.02
C ILE A 73 -2.18 -6.63 1.53
N VAL A 74 -3.13 -6.93 2.42
CA VAL A 74 -3.29 -8.31 2.93
C VAL A 74 -3.85 -9.27 1.88
N GLU A 75 -4.38 -8.74 0.78
CA GLU A 75 -4.75 -9.48 -0.43
C GLU A 75 -3.59 -9.63 -1.43
N GLY A 76 -2.41 -9.04 -1.17
CA GLY A 76 -1.24 -9.11 -2.03
C GLY A 76 -1.20 -8.08 -3.17
N ARG A 77 -2.01 -7.01 -3.09
CA ARG A 77 -2.04 -5.95 -4.09
C ARG A 77 -0.96 -4.90 -3.83
N GLY A 78 -0.53 -4.21 -4.89
CA GLY A 78 0.44 -3.12 -4.84
C GLY A 78 1.88 -3.51 -5.13
N PHE A 79 2.18 -4.80 -5.28
CA PHE A 79 3.56 -5.30 -5.48
C PHE A 79 3.83 -5.78 -6.90
N ASN A 80 2.88 -5.63 -7.83
CA ASN A 80 3.12 -5.82 -9.25
C ASN A 80 2.17 -4.93 -10.09
N LEU A 81 2.42 -4.90 -11.40
CA LEU A 81 1.63 -4.10 -12.36
C LEU A 81 0.22 -4.65 -12.62
N SER A 82 0.02 -5.95 -12.38
CA SER A 82 -1.21 -6.69 -12.66
C SER A 82 -2.25 -6.56 -11.55
N THR A 83 -1.83 -6.18 -10.33
CA THR A 83 -2.72 -5.95 -9.17
C THR A 83 -2.28 -4.71 -8.37
N PRO A 84 -2.26 -3.50 -8.97
CA PRO A 84 -1.89 -2.28 -8.26
C PRO A 84 -2.92 -1.93 -7.17
N LEU A 85 -2.49 -1.17 -6.16
CA LEU A 85 -3.41 -0.54 -5.22
C LEU A 85 -4.37 0.39 -5.97
N GLN A 86 -5.60 0.52 -5.50
CA GLN A 86 -6.60 1.42 -6.10
C GLN A 86 -7.46 2.12 -5.06
N GLY A 87 -8.18 3.16 -5.48
CA GLY A 87 -9.20 3.83 -4.65
C GLY A 87 -8.68 4.63 -3.45
N LEU A 88 -7.35 4.71 -3.24
CA LEU A 88 -6.74 5.48 -2.15
C LEU A 88 -6.61 6.97 -2.50
N GLY A 89 -6.47 7.26 -3.79
CA GLY A 89 -5.92 8.53 -4.24
C GLY A 89 -4.47 8.72 -3.81
N VAL A 90 -3.78 9.69 -4.40
CA VAL A 90 -2.35 9.91 -4.14
C VAL A 90 -2.09 10.23 -2.66
N SER A 91 -2.93 11.06 -2.03
CA SER A 91 -2.82 11.40 -0.60
C SER A 91 -3.00 10.18 0.30
N GLY A 92 -4.01 9.34 0.03
CA GLY A 92 -4.26 8.13 0.82
C GLY A 92 -3.10 7.14 0.71
N PHE A 93 -2.47 7.03 -0.47
CA PHE A 93 -1.30 6.18 -0.65
C PHE A 93 -0.09 6.67 0.17
N TYR A 94 0.18 7.99 0.21
CA TYR A 94 1.21 8.54 1.09
C TYR A 94 0.94 8.25 2.56
N ARG A 95 -0.31 8.44 3.02
CA ARG A 95 -0.70 8.16 4.41
C ARG A 95 -0.60 6.69 4.76
N LEU A 96 -0.92 5.79 3.83
CA LEU A 96 -0.75 4.36 4.01
C LEU A 96 0.72 3.99 4.23
N MET A 97 1.65 4.56 3.47
CA MET A 97 3.06 4.26 3.64
C MET A 97 3.65 4.92 4.89
N GLU A 98 3.20 6.12 5.26
CA GLU A 98 3.55 6.75 6.54
C GLU A 98 3.13 5.89 7.75
N LEU A 99 1.97 5.22 7.69
CA LEU A 99 1.53 4.27 8.73
C LEU A 99 2.60 3.20 9.01
N PHE A 100 3.33 2.78 7.98
CA PHE A 100 4.37 1.75 8.05
C PHE A 100 5.78 2.32 8.20
N HIS A 101 5.90 3.62 8.49
CA HIS A 101 7.16 4.37 8.69
C HIS A 101 8.01 4.46 7.42
N PHE A 102 7.36 4.43 6.26
CA PHE A 102 8.00 4.63 4.97
C PHE A 102 7.82 6.09 4.53
N GLN A 103 8.94 6.79 4.39
CA GLN A 103 8.97 8.15 3.83
C GLN A 103 9.08 8.09 2.31
N PHE A 104 8.42 9.01 1.63
CA PHE A 104 8.52 9.12 0.17
C PHE A 104 9.94 9.39 -0.30
N GLU A 105 10.39 8.66 -1.32
CA GLU A 105 11.67 8.90 -1.99
C GLU A 105 11.48 9.38 -3.42
N SER A 106 10.74 8.64 -4.24
CA SER A 106 10.54 9.00 -5.64
C SER A 106 9.26 8.43 -6.24
N ARG A 107 8.80 9.03 -7.33
CA ARG A 107 7.60 8.61 -8.06
C ARG A 107 7.88 8.62 -9.56
N LYS A 108 7.52 7.53 -10.23
CA LYS A 108 7.39 7.45 -11.68
C LYS A 108 5.93 7.20 -12.03
N THR A 109 5.38 7.93 -12.99
CA THR A 109 3.99 7.78 -13.41
C THR A 109 3.91 7.31 -14.86
N LYS A 110 3.16 6.24 -15.12
CA LYS A 110 2.72 5.84 -16.45
C LYS A 110 1.32 6.40 -16.71
N TYR A 111 1.23 7.43 -17.54
CA TYR A 111 -0.04 7.99 -17.97
C TYR A 111 -0.71 7.11 -19.03
N SER A 112 -2.04 7.21 -19.15
CA SER A 112 -2.82 6.39 -20.09
C SER A 112 -2.66 4.88 -19.88
N PHE A 113 -2.35 4.47 -18.64
CA PHE A 113 -2.30 3.05 -18.26
C PHE A 113 -3.72 2.48 -18.26
N ILE A 114 -3.88 1.26 -18.77
CA ILE A 114 -5.17 0.55 -18.77
C ILE A 114 -5.11 -0.53 -17.70
N TYR A 115 -6.06 -0.49 -16.78
CA TYR A 115 -6.22 -1.48 -15.71
C TYR A 115 -7.70 -1.81 -15.57
N GLU A 116 -8.07 -3.10 -15.61
CA GLU A 116 -9.47 -3.55 -15.51
C GLU A 116 -10.43 -2.74 -16.42
N GLU A 117 -10.04 -2.56 -17.69
CA GLU A 117 -10.78 -1.79 -18.72
C GLU A 117 -10.87 -0.27 -18.48
N GLU A 118 -10.36 0.24 -17.36
CA GLU A 118 -10.30 1.67 -17.07
C GLU A 118 -8.97 2.29 -17.50
N LYS A 119 -9.05 3.48 -18.10
CA LYS A 119 -7.88 4.30 -18.43
C LYS A 119 -7.54 5.23 -17.25
N GLY A 120 -6.28 5.26 -16.86
CA GLY A 120 -5.81 6.08 -15.74
C GLY A 120 -4.33 6.39 -15.75
N ALA A 121 -3.82 6.74 -14.58
CA ALA A 121 -2.41 6.89 -14.29
C ALA A 121 -1.99 5.79 -13.33
N LEU A 122 -0.89 5.12 -13.64
CA LEU A 122 -0.25 4.18 -12.73
C LEU A 122 0.98 4.84 -12.12
N ASP A 123 0.93 5.04 -10.82
CA ASP A 123 2.06 5.50 -10.03
C ASP A 123 2.89 4.32 -9.54
N ILE A 124 4.21 4.46 -9.70
CA ILE A 124 5.23 3.56 -9.18
C ILE A 124 6.01 4.41 -8.19
N MET A 125 5.78 4.20 -6.91
CA MET A 125 6.35 5.04 -5.85
C MET A 125 7.32 4.23 -5.00
N THR A 126 8.53 4.75 -4.84
CA THR A 126 9.55 4.20 -3.96
C THR A 126 9.56 5.00 -2.67
N PHE A 127 9.66 4.27 -1.57
CA PHE A 127 9.73 4.80 -0.22
C PHE A 127 10.92 4.21 0.52
N THR A 128 11.44 4.94 1.49
CA THR A 128 12.53 4.53 2.37
C THR A 128 12.02 4.43 3.80
N HIS A 129 12.28 3.31 4.47
CA HIS A 129 11.90 3.10 5.85
C HIS A 129 12.76 3.97 6.78
N GLN A 130 12.13 4.69 7.70
CA GLN A 130 12.76 5.75 8.51
C GLN A 130 13.84 5.28 9.49
N MET A 131 13.89 3.98 9.81
CA MET A 131 14.78 3.45 10.86
C MET A 131 15.98 2.67 10.35
N ASP A 132 15.89 2.11 9.14
CA ASP A 132 16.87 1.13 8.65
C ASP A 132 17.12 1.22 7.14
N ASP A 133 16.66 2.30 6.50
CA ASP A 133 16.89 2.64 5.09
C ASP A 133 16.42 1.60 4.06
N ARG A 134 15.68 0.56 4.48
CA ARG A 134 15.09 -0.42 3.57
C ARG A 134 14.10 0.27 2.64
N LYS A 135 14.05 -0.16 1.39
CA LYS A 135 13.20 0.44 0.37
C LYS A 135 12.01 -0.43 0.02
N ALA A 136 10.89 0.21 -0.28
CA ALA A 136 9.71 -0.44 -0.82
C ALA A 136 9.18 0.34 -2.02
N THR A 137 8.99 -0.34 -3.15
CA THR A 137 8.39 0.22 -4.37
C THR A 137 7.06 -0.43 -4.65
N LEU A 138 5.99 0.36 -4.59
CA LEU A 138 4.62 -0.09 -4.76
C LEU A 138 3.94 0.59 -5.95
N PHE A 139 2.94 -0.10 -6.50
CA PHE A 139 2.14 0.28 -7.64
C PHE A 139 0.76 0.75 -7.19
N HIS A 140 0.33 1.93 -7.64
CA HIS A 140 -0.97 2.52 -7.31
C HIS A 140 -1.64 3.09 -8.57
N PHE A 141 -2.81 2.56 -8.91
CA PHE A 141 -3.60 2.98 -10.04
C PHE A 141 -4.64 4.03 -9.64
N CYS A 142 -4.64 5.14 -10.38
CA CYS A 142 -5.60 6.22 -10.27
C CYS A 142 -6.41 6.32 -11.57
N PRO A 143 -7.70 5.96 -11.58
CA PRO A 143 -8.51 6.07 -12.78
C PRO A 143 -8.66 7.53 -13.20
N MET A 144 -8.69 7.77 -14.52
CA MET A 144 -8.89 9.10 -15.05
C MET A 144 -10.34 9.51 -14.76
N LYS A 145 -10.54 10.61 -14.02
CA LYS A 145 -11.89 11.14 -13.84
C LYS A 145 -12.49 11.44 -15.23
N PRO A 146 -13.73 11.04 -15.50
CA PRO A 146 -14.41 11.49 -16.70
C PRO A 146 -14.35 13.01 -16.71
N LYS A 147 -13.96 13.61 -17.84
CA LYS A 147 -14.12 15.06 -18.02
C LYS A 147 -15.60 15.32 -17.78
N ARG A 148 -15.94 16.11 -16.74
CA ARG A 148 -17.29 16.66 -16.62
C ARG A 148 -17.54 17.37 -17.95
N GLY A 149 -18.53 16.89 -18.70
CA GLY A 149 -18.89 17.44 -19.99
C GLY A 149 -19.06 18.95 -19.87
N VAL A 150 -18.46 19.68 -20.81
CA VAL A 150 -18.84 21.06 -21.12
C VAL A 150 -20.17 21.01 -21.86
#